data_AF-A0A7V8DBF0-F1
#
_entry.id   AF-A0A7V8DBF0-F1
#
_cell.length_a   1.000
_cell.length_b   1.000
_cell.length_c   1.000
_cell.angle_alpha   90.00
_cell.angle_beta   90.00
_cell.angle_gamma   90.00
#
_symmetry.space_group_name_H-M   'P 1'
#
loop_
_entity.id
_entity.type
_entity.pdbx_description
1 polymer ?
#
loop_
_entity_poly.entity_id
_entity_poly.type
_entity_poly.pdbx_seq_one_letter_code
_entity_poly.pdbx_strand_id
1 'polypeptide(L)'
;MHIDIEKLSLEELLELNRRVVRRIDYLHSLKTRVHLDRFEPGDSVSFQSDGHAVRGLVVRVNSKTLSIRTKDAHWNIHPRFVTKLPETGGKAPPVLEELGTKSNKPKQDK
;
A
#
# COMPACT_ATOMS: atom_id res chain seq x y z
N MET A 1 -3.21 27.24 -24.12
CA MET A 1 -2.09 27.97 -23.48
C MET A 1 -0.82 27.59 -24.23
N HIS A 2 -0.07 28.57 -24.75
CA HIS A 2 1.15 28.33 -25.51
C HIS A 2 2.34 28.90 -24.73
N ILE A 3 3.31 28.05 -24.39
CA ILE A 3 4.59 28.47 -23.87
C ILE A 3 5.57 28.36 -25.04
N ASP A 4 6.16 29.48 -25.44
CA ASP A 4 7.13 29.53 -26.53
C ASP A 4 8.52 29.17 -26.00
N ILE A 5 8.86 27.89 -26.06
CA ILE A 5 10.09 27.32 -25.48
C ILE A 5 11.35 27.72 -26.25
N GLU A 6 11.23 28.13 -27.51
CA GLU A 6 12.36 28.48 -28.38
C GLU A 6 13.04 29.79 -27.96
N LYS A 7 12.36 30.61 -27.16
CA LYS A 7 12.88 31.88 -26.63
C LYS A 7 13.61 31.73 -25.31
N LEU A 8 13.59 30.55 -24.71
CA LEU A 8 14.17 30.31 -23.40
C LEU A 8 15.63 29.90 -23.52
N SER A 9 16.47 30.50 -22.70
CA SER A 9 17.84 30.05 -22.49
C SER A 9 17.88 28.64 -21.87
N LEU A 10 19.03 27.99 -21.94
CA LEU A 10 19.22 26.67 -21.32
C LEU A 10 18.88 26.67 -19.81
N GLU A 11 19.24 27.73 -19.09
CA GLU A 11 18.96 27.84 -17.65
C GLU A 11 17.47 27.99 -17.36
N GLU A 12 16.77 28.80 -18.16
CA GLU A 12 15.31 28.94 -18.06
C GLU A 12 14.59 27.64 -18.42
N LEU A 13 15.07 26.90 -19.42
CA LEU A 13 14.54 25.58 -19.78
C LEU A 13 14.74 24.56 -18.65
N LEU A 14 15.91 24.55 -18.01
CA LEU A 14 16.18 23.68 -16.87
C LEU A 14 15.28 24.01 -15.68
N GLU A 15 15.09 25.28 -15.36
CA GLU A 15 14.19 25.68 -14.26
C GLU A 15 12.73 25.39 -14.59
N LEU A 16 12.30 25.65 -15.83
CA LEU A 16 10.96 25.29 -16.30
C LEU A 16 10.73 23.78 -16.16
N ASN A 17 11.67 22.96 -16.62
CA ASN A 17 11.57 21.51 -16.51
C ASN A 17 11.45 21.06 -15.05
N ARG A 18 12.31 21.55 -14.15
CA ARG A 18 12.24 21.24 -12.71
C ARG A 18 10.87 21.58 -12.14
N ARG A 19 10.31 22.73 -12.48
CA ARG A 19 8.98 23.14 -12.01
C ARG A 19 7.87 22.26 -12.57
N VAL A 20 7.93 21.91 -13.86
CA VAL A 20 6.95 21.04 -14.52
C VAL A 20 6.97 19.65 -13.90
N VAL A 21 8.14 19.03 -13.75
CA VAL A 21 8.29 17.71 -13.12
C VAL A 21 7.74 17.73 -11.70
N ARG A 22 8.16 18.71 -10.87
CA ARG A 22 7.63 18.87 -9.50
C ARG A 22 6.10 18.99 -9.48
N ARG A 23 5.52 19.73 -10.43
CA ARG A 23 4.07 19.91 -10.52
C ARG A 23 3.36 18.61 -10.93
N ILE A 24 3.90 17.88 -11.90
CA ILE A 24 3.36 16.59 -12.33
C ILE A 24 3.39 15.60 -11.16
N ASP A 25 4.52 15.49 -10.45
CA ASP A 25 4.66 14.61 -9.29
C ASP A 25 3.67 14.95 -8.17
N TYR A 26 3.46 16.24 -7.91
CA TYR A 26 2.46 16.71 -6.97
C TYR A 26 1.03 16.35 -7.40
N LEU A 27 0.69 16.55 -8.68
CA LEU A 27 -0.64 16.18 -9.19
C LEU A 27 -0.86 14.66 -9.17
N HIS A 28 0.18 13.87 -9.44
CA HIS A 28 0.14 12.42 -9.31
C HIS A 28 -0.07 12.00 -7.86
N SER A 29 0.64 12.62 -6.90
CA SER A 29 0.47 12.29 -5.49
C SER A 29 -0.94 12.60 -4.99
N LEU A 30 -1.54 13.71 -5.42
CA LEU A 30 -2.95 14.02 -5.12
C LEU A 30 -3.90 12.96 -5.67
N LYS A 31 -3.71 12.50 -6.91
CA LYS A 31 -4.54 11.42 -7.49
C LYS A 31 -4.37 10.12 -6.71
N THR A 32 -3.14 9.74 -6.38
CA THR A 32 -2.86 8.54 -5.58
C THR A 32 -3.47 8.64 -4.19
N ARG A 33 -3.46 9.82 -3.56
CA ARG A 33 -4.07 10.04 -2.25
C ARG A 33 -5.58 9.77 -2.24
N VAL A 34 -6.31 10.23 -3.26
CA VAL A 34 -7.75 9.92 -3.41
C VAL A 34 -8.02 8.41 -3.48
N HIS A 35 -7.08 7.63 -4.02
CA HIS A 35 -7.19 6.17 -4.00
C HIS A 35 -6.80 5.57 -2.64
N LEU A 36 -5.79 6.11 -1.95
CA LEU A 36 -5.36 5.66 -0.61
C LEU A 36 -6.42 5.93 0.46
N ASP A 37 -7.11 7.08 0.40
CA ASP A 37 -8.15 7.49 1.37
C ASP A 37 -9.35 6.51 1.42
N ARG A 38 -9.42 5.55 0.49
CA ARG A 38 -10.43 4.48 0.47
C ARG A 38 -10.06 3.27 1.32
N PHE A 39 -8.83 3.23 1.81
CA PHE A 39 -8.26 2.08 2.51
C PHE A 39 -7.80 2.48 3.91
N GLU A 40 -7.98 1.57 4.86
CA GLU A 40 -7.51 1.67 6.22
C GLU A 40 -6.76 0.39 6.62
N PRO A 41 -5.81 0.45 7.58
CA PRO A 41 -5.23 -0.75 8.15
C PRO A 41 -6.32 -1.67 8.71
N GLY A 42 -6.28 -2.95 8.35
CA GLY A 42 -7.30 -3.95 8.66
C GLY A 42 -8.21 -4.30 7.50
N ASP A 43 -8.28 -3.46 6.45
CA ASP A 43 -9.15 -3.72 5.31
C ASP A 43 -8.80 -5.03 4.59
N SER A 44 -9.83 -5.82 4.31
CA SER A 44 -9.74 -6.97 3.40
C SER A 44 -9.70 -6.49 1.95
N VAL A 45 -8.66 -6.90 1.22
CA VAL A 45 -8.41 -6.44 -0.15
C VAL A 45 -8.07 -7.58 -1.10
N SER A 46 -8.29 -7.34 -2.39
CA SER A 46 -7.83 -8.22 -3.46
C SER A 46 -7.05 -7.45 -4.52
N PHE A 47 -6.03 -8.10 -5.08
CA PHE A 47 -5.19 -7.58 -6.17
C PHE A 47 -4.77 -8.74 -7.10
N GLN A 48 -4.20 -8.42 -8.26
CA GLN A 48 -3.72 -9.42 -9.22
C GLN A 48 -2.22 -9.65 -9.08
N SER A 49 -1.80 -10.91 -9.03
CA SER A 49 -0.39 -11.34 -9.12
C SER A 49 -0.29 -12.56 -10.03
N ASP A 50 0.66 -12.57 -10.95
CA ASP A 50 0.92 -13.70 -11.86
C ASP A 50 -0.35 -14.23 -12.55
N GLY A 51 -1.26 -13.33 -12.93
CA GLY A 51 -2.53 -13.66 -13.58
C GLY A 51 -3.64 -14.17 -12.66
N HIS A 52 -3.41 -14.24 -11.35
CA HIS A 52 -4.36 -14.74 -10.37
C HIS A 52 -4.75 -13.68 -9.33
N ALA A 53 -6.00 -13.74 -8.88
CA ALA A 53 -6.48 -12.87 -7.81
C ALA A 53 -5.94 -13.36 -6.45
N VAL A 54 -5.17 -12.49 -5.80
CA VAL A 54 -4.66 -12.69 -4.44
C VAL A 54 -5.51 -11.89 -3.47
N ARG A 55 -5.78 -12.47 -2.30
CA ARG A 55 -6.46 -11.78 -1.18
C ARG A 55 -5.48 -11.56 -0.03
N GLY A 56 -5.60 -10.41 0.61
CA GLY A 56 -4.77 -10.05 1.76
C GLY A 56 -5.43 -8.99 2.62
N LEU A 57 -4.70 -8.61 3.67
CA LEU A 57 -5.09 -7.57 4.61
C LEU A 57 -4.14 -6.39 4.50
N VAL A 58 -4.69 -5.18 4.48
CA VAL A 58 -3.87 -3.96 4.55
C VAL A 58 -3.27 -3.87 5.95
N VAL A 59 -1.95 -3.91 6.05
CA VAL A 59 -1.22 -3.72 7.31
C VAL A 59 -0.85 -2.24 7.51
N ARG A 60 -0.62 -1.52 6.41
CA ARG A 60 -0.25 -0.11 6.45
C ARG A 60 -0.61 0.60 5.15
N VAL A 61 -1.11 1.82 5.27
CA VAL A 61 -1.28 2.76 4.17
C VAL A 61 -0.05 3.68 4.13
N ASN A 62 0.80 3.55 3.11
CA ASN A 62 1.94 4.44 2.90
C ASN A 62 1.55 5.64 2.05
N SER A 63 2.48 6.58 1.85
CA SER A 63 2.22 7.80 1.06
C SER A 63 1.91 7.54 -0.42
N LYS A 64 2.29 6.39 -0.98
CA LYS A 64 2.07 6.04 -2.40
C LYS A 64 1.56 4.61 -2.64
N THR A 65 1.59 3.75 -1.62
CA THR A 65 1.33 2.31 -1.75
C THR A 65 0.59 1.79 -0.53
N LEU A 66 -0.06 0.63 -0.69
CA LEU A 66 -0.59 -0.18 0.40
C LEU A 66 0.39 -1.30 0.68
N SER A 67 0.73 -1.47 1.95
CA SER A 67 1.44 -2.65 2.45
C SER A 67 0.39 -3.70 2.80
N ILE A 68 0.38 -4.80 2.06
CA ILE A 68 -0.62 -5.87 2.15
C ILE A 68 0.06 -7.16 2.59
N ARG A 69 -0.51 -7.80 3.61
CA ARG A 69 -0.08 -9.12 4.08
C ARG A 69 -1.02 -10.18 3.54
N THR A 70 -0.45 -11.18 2.89
CA THR A 70 -1.13 -12.42 2.51
C THR A 70 -0.66 -13.54 3.44
N LYS A 71 -1.20 -14.75 3.28
CA LYS A 71 -0.73 -15.91 4.07
C LYS A 71 0.77 -16.16 3.89
N ASP A 72 1.27 -15.96 2.67
CA ASP A 72 2.59 -16.40 2.28
C ASP A 72 3.61 -15.24 2.19
N ALA A 73 3.16 -14.02 1.88
CA ALA A 73 4.05 -12.93 1.49
C ALA A 73 3.59 -11.54 1.95
N HIS A 74 4.47 -10.56 1.80
CA HIS A 74 4.20 -9.16 2.06
C HIS A 74 4.40 -8.35 0.78
N TRP A 75 3.44 -7.49 0.46
CA TRP A 75 3.36 -6.80 -0.82
C TRP A 75 3.26 -5.30 -0.63
N ASN A 76 3.91 -4.54 -1.50
CA ASN A 76 3.71 -3.09 -1.60
C ASN A 76 3.08 -2.79 -2.96
N ILE A 77 1.80 -2.40 -2.96
CA ILE A 77 1.02 -2.26 -4.20
C ILE A 77 0.43 -0.86 -4.30
N HIS A 78 0.47 -0.25 -5.48
CA HIS A 78 -0.19 1.03 -5.71
C HIS A 78 -1.72 0.85 -5.58
N PRO A 79 -2.44 1.73 -4.84
CA PRO A 79 -3.85 1.54 -4.48
C PRO A 79 -4.80 1.40 -5.67
N ARG A 80 -4.42 1.89 -6.85
CA ARG A 80 -5.19 1.72 -8.10
C ARG A 80 -5.35 0.27 -8.55
N PHE A 81 -4.45 -0.63 -8.13
CA PHE A 81 -4.49 -2.06 -8.48
C PHE A 81 -5.12 -2.92 -7.38
N VAL A 82 -5.69 -2.29 -6.36
CA VAL A 82 -6.24 -2.96 -5.18
C VAL A 82 -7.73 -2.67 -5.12
N THR A 83 -8.52 -3.71 -4.87
CA THR A 83 -9.97 -3.62 -4.71
C THR A 83 -10.32 -3.94 -3.26
N LYS A 84 -11.03 -3.03 -2.58
CA LYS A 84 -11.56 -3.27 -1.24
C LYS A 84 -12.71 -4.28 -1.32
N LEU A 85 -12.65 -5.32 -0.50
CA LEU A 85 -13.70 -6.31 -0.39
C LEU A 85 -14.71 -5.85 0.68
N PRO A 86 -16.01 -6.14 0.52
CA PRO A 86 -16.99 -5.86 1.56
C PRO A 86 -16.66 -6.67 2.82
N GLU A 87 -16.80 -6.02 3.97
CA GLU A 87 -16.68 -6.64 5.30
C GLU A 87 -17.72 -7.76 5.43
N THR A 88 -17.35 -8.96 4.99
CA THR A 88 -18.13 -10.15 5.26
C THR A 88 -17.78 -10.51 6.70
N GLY A 89 -18.70 -10.24 7.64
CA GLY A 89 -18.55 -10.58 9.06
C GLY A 89 -18.36 -12.08 9.27
N GLY A 90 -17.16 -12.59 8.99
CA GLY A 90 -16.92 -14.01 8.81
C GLY A 90 -15.44 -14.36 8.82
N LYS A 91 -14.90 -14.42 10.04
CA LYS A 91 -13.67 -15.09 10.45
C LYS A 91 -12.35 -14.47 9.95
N ALA A 92 -11.71 -13.75 10.86
CA ALA A 92 -10.26 -13.53 10.84
C ALA A 92 -9.53 -14.86 10.54
N PRO A 93 -8.47 -14.85 9.71
CA PRO A 93 -7.61 -16.02 9.58
C PRO A 93 -7.15 -16.47 10.98
N PRO A 94 -7.37 -17.72 11.39
CA PRO A 94 -6.99 -18.16 12.72
C PRO A 94 -5.49 -18.43 12.71
N VAL A 95 -4.65 -17.44 13.00
CA VAL A 95 -3.31 -17.69 13.57
C VAL A 95 -2.85 -16.47 14.38
N LEU A 96 -3.21 -16.45 15.67
CA LEU A 96 -2.39 -15.89 16.75
C LEU A 96 -2.41 -16.80 18.00
N GLU A 97 -2.60 -18.11 17.80
CA GLU A 97 -2.19 -19.18 18.71
C GLU A 97 -1.35 -20.08 17.80
N GLU A 98 -0.04 -20.27 17.99
CA GLU A 98 0.59 -20.89 19.14
C GLU A 98 1.94 -20.21 19.43
N LEU A 99 2.02 -19.48 20.55
CA LEU A 99 3.28 -19.38 21.27
C LEU A 99 3.57 -20.77 21.83
N GLY A 100 4.73 -21.30 21.46
CA GLY A 100 5.14 -22.67 21.69
C GLY A 100 4.82 -23.18 23.10
N THR A 101 4.12 -24.30 23.13
CA THR A 101 4.15 -25.22 24.26
C THR A 101 5.59 -25.69 24.45
N LYS A 102 6.29 -25.14 25.46
CA LYS A 102 7.28 -25.91 26.20
C LYS A 102 6.85 -26.00 27.64
N SER A 103 6.32 -27.18 27.93
CA SER A 103 6.18 -27.79 29.24
C SER A 103 7.28 -27.36 30.21
N ASN A 104 6.90 -26.88 31.39
CA ASN A 104 7.66 -27.18 32.59
C ASN A 104 6.69 -27.57 33.72
N LYS A 105 6.96 -28.73 34.30
CA LYS A 105 6.13 -29.46 35.27
C LYS A 105 6.24 -28.78 36.65
N PRO A 106 5.17 -28.73 37.47
CA PRO A 106 5.26 -28.14 38.81
C PRO A 106 6.04 -29.07 39.73
N LYS A 107 7.01 -28.52 40.45
CA LYS A 107 7.65 -29.16 41.60
C LYS A 107 6.79 -28.82 42.82
N GLN A 108 6.06 -29.81 43.34
CA GLN A 108 5.36 -29.68 44.61
C GLN A 108 6.36 -29.87 45.75
N ASP A 109 6.29 -28.96 46.71
CA ASP A 109 6.90 -29.08 48.03
C ASP A 109 6.20 -30.18 48.84
N LYS A 110 6.99 -31.13 49.34
CA LYS A 110 6.93 -31.72 50.69
C LYS A 110 8.04 -32.75 50.88
#